data_AF-A0A6L8GHZ9-F1
#
_entry.id   AF-A0A6L8GHZ9-F1
#
_cell.length_a   1.000
_cell.length_b   1.000
_cell.length_c   1.000
_cell.angle_alpha   90.00
_cell.angle_beta   90.00
_cell.angle_gamma   90.00
#
_symmetry.space_group_name_H-M   'P 1'
#
loop_
_entity.id
_entity.type
_entity.pdbx_description
1 polymer ?
#
loop_
_entity_poly.entity_id
_entity_poly.type
_entity_poly.pdbx_seq_one_letter_code
_entity_poly.pdbx_strand_id
1 'polypeptide(L)'
;MRRRTHLLPAGGRPVAGDVSDPVSLPAVPAGIDLLCYTAAADARSAEAYRAAYVDGPRNVLRAVARESSPRRVLFASSTRVYPQSAGEWVDEASSTDGDDPFAQLLLQGEAAVRESAAAAVVVRFAGIYGPVRTRIIERVRAHEPGGAAYTNRIHRDDCAGVLHHLLRLERPLPLYLAADSEPAKQCAVMGWMAERLGLPAPSGADAGDASLGKRCRNARLVASGYEFEYPSFREGYGAIIAAMVRRAG
;
A
#
# COMPACT_ATOMS: atom_id res chain seq x y z
N MET A 1 2.19 3.93 14.86
CA MET A 1 2.20 5.00 13.85
C MET A 1 1.05 5.87 14.26
N ARG A 2 1.33 7.00 14.90
CA ARG A 2 0.28 7.83 15.47
C ARG A 2 -0.32 8.69 14.37
N ARG A 3 -1.57 8.41 14.00
CA ARG A 3 -2.37 9.33 13.18
C ARG A 3 -2.67 10.56 14.03
N ARG A 4 -2.47 11.75 13.47
CA ARG A 4 -2.65 13.01 14.18
C ARG A 4 -4.00 13.59 13.78
N THR A 5 -4.93 13.62 14.72
CA THR A 5 -6.29 14.13 14.50
C THR A 5 -6.31 15.61 14.06
N HIS A 6 -5.33 16.42 14.50
CA HIS A 6 -5.19 17.81 14.09
C HIS A 6 -4.78 18.02 12.62
N LEU A 7 -4.41 16.95 11.91
CA LEU A 7 -4.12 17.00 10.46
C LEU A 7 -5.35 16.69 9.60
N LEU A 8 -6.52 16.44 10.20
CA LEU A 8 -7.74 16.24 9.44
C LEU A 8 -8.14 17.54 8.72
N PRO A 9 -8.53 17.47 7.44
CA PRO A 9 -9.04 18.62 6.73
C PRO A 9 -10.38 19.10 7.33
N ALA A 10 -10.73 20.35 7.03
CA ALA A 10 -12.01 20.93 7.42
C ALA A 10 -13.18 20.02 6.99
N GLY A 11 -14.16 19.86 7.88
CA GLY A 11 -15.31 18.96 7.68
C GLY A 11 -15.13 17.54 8.24
N GLY A 12 -13.90 17.14 8.62
CA GLY A 12 -13.67 15.87 9.32
C GLY A 12 -13.97 15.98 10.82
N ARG A 13 -14.71 15.00 11.37
CA ARG A 13 -14.86 14.84 12.83
C ARG A 13 -13.81 13.85 13.36
N PRO A 14 -12.78 14.31 14.10
CA PRO A 14 -11.79 13.41 14.67
C PRO A 14 -12.41 12.49 15.74
N VAL A 15 -11.98 11.24 15.72
CA VAL A 15 -12.26 10.25 16.76
C VAL A 15 -10.91 9.64 17.13
N ALA A 16 -10.48 9.79 18.38
CA ALA A 16 -9.19 9.32 18.86
C ALA A 16 -9.37 8.03 19.64
N GLY A 17 -8.55 7.02 19.33
CA GLY A 17 -8.51 5.73 20.01
C GLY A 17 -7.35 4.89 19.46
N ASP A 18 -6.91 3.90 20.23
CA ASP A 18 -5.96 2.90 19.78
C ASP A 18 -6.73 1.71 19.20
N VAL A 19 -6.52 1.41 17.92
CA VAL A 19 -7.20 0.30 17.25
C VAL A 19 -6.85 -1.05 17.86
N SER A 20 -5.68 -1.18 18.49
CA SER A 20 -5.24 -2.41 19.15
C SER A 20 -5.85 -2.60 20.54
N ASP A 21 -6.35 -1.54 21.17
CA ASP A 21 -7.03 -1.58 22.47
C ASP A 21 -8.53 -1.29 22.30
N PRO A 22 -9.40 -2.33 22.34
CA PRO A 22 -10.84 -2.15 22.16
C PRO A 22 -11.52 -1.32 23.25
N VAL A 23 -10.92 -1.18 24.43
CA VAL A 23 -11.46 -0.34 25.52
C VAL A 23 -11.18 1.13 25.24
N SER A 24 -10.09 1.44 24.55
CA SER A 24 -9.73 2.81 24.17
C SER A 24 -10.57 3.37 23.02
N LEU A 25 -11.28 2.51 22.26
CA LEU A 25 -12.08 2.92 21.12
C LEU A 25 -13.37 3.62 21.62
N PRO A 26 -13.54 4.92 21.34
CA PRO A 26 -14.74 5.64 21.73
C PRO A 26 -15.96 5.18 20.90
N ALA A 27 -17.15 5.63 21.29
CA ALA A 27 -18.35 5.46 20.49
C ALA A 27 -18.14 6.05 19.09
N VAL A 28 -18.32 5.19 18.09
CA VAL A 28 -18.17 5.56 16.69
C VAL A 28 -19.46 6.28 16.25
N PRO A 29 -19.38 7.32 15.40
CA PRO A 29 -20.57 7.93 14.82
C PRO A 29 -21.55 6.92 14.22
N ALA A 30 -22.84 7.06 14.51
CA ALA A 30 -23.89 6.34 13.80
C ALA A 30 -23.96 6.78 12.32
N GLY A 31 -24.51 5.92 11.46
CA GLY A 31 -24.69 6.19 10.04
C GLY A 31 -23.43 6.09 9.20
N ILE A 32 -22.46 5.24 9.57
CA ILE A 32 -21.29 4.99 8.71
C ILE A 32 -21.69 4.09 7.54
N ASP A 33 -21.77 4.69 6.35
CA ASP A 33 -22.00 3.95 5.10
C ASP A 33 -20.74 3.26 4.58
N LEU A 34 -19.58 3.89 4.77
CA LEU A 34 -18.31 3.51 4.15
C LEU A 34 -17.21 3.51 5.20
N LEU A 35 -16.48 2.39 5.29
CA LEU A 35 -15.33 2.25 6.17
C LEU A 35 -14.07 1.96 5.36
N CYS A 36 -12.98 2.66 5.68
CA CYS A 36 -11.67 2.41 5.10
C CYS A 36 -10.65 2.19 6.22
N TYR A 37 -10.22 0.94 6.41
CA TYR A 37 -9.20 0.57 7.37
C TYR A 37 -7.81 0.60 6.70
N THR A 38 -7.02 1.61 7.04
CA THR A 38 -5.68 1.87 6.46
C THR A 38 -4.59 1.93 7.53
N ALA A 39 -4.88 1.52 8.77
CA ALA A 39 -3.88 1.53 9.82
C ALA A 39 -2.82 0.46 9.51
N ALA A 40 -1.56 0.80 9.73
CA ALA A 40 -0.42 -0.04 9.39
C ALA A 40 0.50 -0.15 10.60
N ALA A 41 1.21 -1.28 10.68
CA ALA A 41 2.22 -1.52 11.70
C ALA A 41 3.29 -0.41 11.68
N ASP A 42 3.78 -0.06 12.85
CA ASP A 42 4.76 1.01 13.05
C ASP A 42 6.15 0.54 13.44
N ALA A 43 6.25 -0.73 13.74
CA ALA A 43 7.49 -1.47 13.87
C ALA A 43 7.46 -2.70 12.97
N ARG A 44 8.66 -3.21 12.66
CA ARG A 44 8.83 -4.49 11.96
C ARG A 44 8.89 -5.65 12.97
N SER A 45 7.88 -5.75 13.84
CA SER A 45 7.75 -6.84 14.80
C SER A 45 6.42 -7.57 14.62
N ALA A 46 6.36 -8.84 15.02
CA ALA A 46 5.15 -9.65 14.87
C ALA A 46 3.98 -9.08 15.69
N GLU A 47 4.26 -8.53 16.87
CA GLU A 47 3.30 -7.89 17.76
C GLU A 47 2.68 -6.67 17.10
N ALA A 48 3.51 -5.77 16.53
CA ALA A 48 3.03 -4.58 15.85
C ALA A 48 2.20 -4.92 14.59
N TYR A 49 2.58 -5.97 13.87
CA TYR A 49 1.80 -6.45 12.72
C TYR A 49 0.46 -7.07 13.14
N ARG A 50 0.44 -7.90 14.19
CA ARG A 50 -0.80 -8.47 14.72
C ARG A 50 -1.74 -7.38 15.21
N ALA A 51 -1.23 -6.44 15.99
CA ALA A 51 -2.00 -5.30 16.50
C ALA A 51 -2.62 -4.48 15.36
N ALA A 52 -1.85 -4.18 14.31
CA ALA A 52 -2.32 -3.34 13.21
C ALA A 52 -3.19 -4.06 12.17
N TYR A 53 -2.89 -5.32 11.84
CA TYR A 53 -3.53 -6.01 10.72
C TYR A 53 -4.53 -7.09 11.15
N VAL A 54 -4.51 -7.57 12.39
CA VAL A 54 -5.42 -8.60 12.88
C VAL A 54 -6.37 -8.03 13.94
N ASP A 55 -5.82 -7.51 15.02
CA ASP A 55 -6.63 -7.06 16.17
C ASP A 55 -7.32 -5.73 15.86
N GLY A 56 -6.58 -4.78 15.30
CA GLY A 56 -7.06 -3.47 14.88
C GLY A 56 -8.33 -3.49 14.00
N PRO A 57 -8.35 -4.18 12.84
CA PRO A 57 -9.55 -4.24 12.02
C PRO A 57 -10.70 -4.95 12.73
N ARG A 58 -10.45 -6.00 13.51
CA ARG A 58 -11.50 -6.69 14.30
C ARG A 58 -12.15 -5.74 15.31
N ASN A 59 -11.33 -5.01 16.06
CA ASN A 59 -11.79 -4.08 17.08
C ASN A 59 -12.61 -2.94 16.46
N VAL A 60 -12.11 -2.35 15.36
CA VAL A 60 -12.81 -1.27 14.66
C VAL A 60 -14.13 -1.78 14.06
N LEU A 61 -14.14 -2.94 13.40
CA LEU A 61 -15.37 -3.50 12.83
C LEU A 61 -16.41 -3.81 13.92
N ARG A 62 -15.98 -4.36 15.06
CA ARG A 62 -16.87 -4.59 16.21
C ARG A 62 -17.43 -3.29 16.76
N ALA A 63 -16.61 -2.24 16.86
CA ALA A 63 -17.06 -0.93 17.35
C ALA A 63 -18.07 -0.29 16.39
N VAL A 64 -17.81 -0.35 15.08
CA VAL A 64 -18.72 0.16 14.04
C VAL A 64 -20.02 -0.64 14.00
N ALA A 65 -19.97 -1.96 14.10
CA ALA A 65 -21.13 -2.85 14.05
C ALA A 65 -22.17 -2.61 15.16
N ARG A 66 -21.79 -1.92 16.26
CA ARG A 66 -22.72 -1.52 17.32
C ARG A 66 -23.69 -0.43 16.88
N GLU A 67 -23.26 0.46 16.00
CA GLU A 67 -23.96 1.69 15.64
C GLU A 67 -24.32 1.76 14.14
N SER A 68 -23.72 0.90 13.31
CA SER A 68 -23.82 0.98 11.84
C SER A 68 -23.50 -0.35 11.16
N SER A 69 -24.02 -0.52 9.95
CA SER A 69 -23.65 -1.61 9.05
C SER A 69 -23.16 -1.01 7.73
N PRO A 70 -21.84 -0.76 7.58
CA PRO A 70 -21.31 -0.13 6.39
C PRO A 70 -21.62 -0.96 5.14
N ARG A 71 -22.18 -0.32 4.12
CA ARG A 71 -22.41 -0.95 2.80
C ARG A 71 -21.10 -1.27 2.08
N ARG A 72 -19.95 -0.77 2.58
CA ARG A 72 -18.61 -1.12 2.09
C ARG A 72 -17.54 -0.98 3.16
N VAL A 73 -16.66 -1.97 3.20
CA VAL A 73 -15.44 -1.95 4.02
C VAL A 73 -14.24 -2.15 3.12
N LEU A 74 -13.30 -1.20 3.09
CA LEU A 74 -12.00 -1.40 2.46
C LEU A 74 -10.95 -1.73 3.51
N PHE A 75 -10.13 -2.74 3.24
CA PHE A 75 -8.98 -3.11 4.07
C PHE A 75 -7.68 -3.01 3.25
N ALA A 76 -6.77 -2.13 3.69
CA ALA A 76 -5.46 -1.99 3.09
C ALA A 76 -4.52 -3.11 3.58
N SER A 77 -4.35 -4.12 2.72
CA SER A 77 -3.35 -5.19 2.85
C SER A 77 -2.10 -4.86 2.03
N SER A 78 -1.24 -5.85 1.80
CA SER A 78 0.02 -5.68 1.09
C SER A 78 0.30 -6.82 0.11
N THR A 79 0.96 -6.52 -1.01
CA THR A 79 1.49 -7.53 -1.95
C THR A 79 2.61 -8.40 -1.35
N ARG A 80 2.99 -8.17 -0.08
CA ARG A 80 3.91 -9.04 0.67
C ARG A 80 3.40 -10.48 0.80
N VAL A 81 2.09 -10.69 0.71
CA VAL A 81 1.45 -12.02 0.79
C VAL A 81 1.83 -12.99 -0.32
N TYR A 82 2.38 -12.48 -1.42
CA TYR A 82 2.81 -13.28 -2.57
C TYR A 82 4.27 -13.72 -2.36
N PRO A 83 4.58 -15.01 -2.18
CA PRO A 83 5.95 -15.48 -1.88
C PRO A 83 6.88 -15.55 -3.10
N GLN A 84 6.33 -15.42 -4.31
CA GLN A 84 7.05 -15.50 -5.58
C GLN A 84 8.28 -14.57 -5.59
N SER A 85 9.40 -15.08 -6.08
CA SER A 85 10.71 -14.42 -5.99
C SER A 85 11.67 -14.72 -7.15
N ALA A 86 11.22 -15.44 -8.17
CA ALA A 86 11.96 -15.79 -9.40
C ALA A 86 11.53 -14.94 -10.62
N GLY A 87 10.99 -13.74 -10.37
CA GLY A 87 10.55 -12.77 -11.36
C GLY A 87 9.20 -13.09 -11.99
N GLU A 88 8.39 -13.94 -11.38
CA GLU A 88 7.05 -14.31 -11.86
C GLU A 88 6.11 -13.11 -11.89
N TRP A 89 5.12 -13.13 -12.79
CA TRP A 89 3.97 -12.24 -12.69
C TRP A 89 3.00 -12.79 -11.64
N VAL A 90 2.52 -11.92 -10.75
CA VAL A 90 1.49 -12.23 -9.75
C VAL A 90 0.28 -11.33 -9.94
N ASP A 91 -0.89 -11.90 -9.70
CA ASP A 91 -2.19 -11.24 -9.67
C ASP A 91 -2.99 -11.74 -8.46
N GLU A 92 -4.26 -11.35 -8.35
CA GLU A 92 -5.09 -11.72 -7.21
C GLU A 92 -5.44 -13.21 -7.11
N ALA A 93 -5.23 -13.99 -8.17
CA ALA A 93 -5.45 -15.44 -8.18
C ALA A 93 -4.16 -16.23 -7.87
N SER A 94 -3.02 -15.55 -7.79
CA SER A 94 -1.73 -16.17 -7.49
C SER A 94 -1.69 -16.70 -6.05
N SER A 95 -1.03 -17.86 -5.86
CA SER A 95 -0.87 -18.49 -4.55
C SER A 95 -0.19 -17.54 -3.56
N THR A 96 -0.67 -17.59 -2.32
CA THR A 96 -0.10 -16.89 -1.14
C THR A 96 0.51 -17.88 -0.14
N ASP A 97 0.84 -19.09 -0.60
CA ASP A 97 1.38 -20.18 0.22
C ASP A 97 2.88 -19.95 0.44
N GLY A 98 3.18 -19.06 1.38
CA GLY A 98 4.53 -18.71 1.79
C GLY A 98 4.72 -18.83 3.30
N ASP A 99 5.97 -18.86 3.75
CA ASP A 99 6.37 -18.99 5.15
C ASP A 99 6.68 -17.66 5.83
N ASP A 100 6.54 -16.52 5.14
CA ASP A 100 6.78 -15.19 5.73
C ASP A 100 5.78 -14.92 6.88
N PRO A 101 6.23 -14.82 8.14
CA PRO A 101 5.34 -14.67 9.29
C PRO A 101 4.52 -13.37 9.24
N PHE A 102 5.04 -12.32 8.61
CA PHE A 102 4.30 -11.07 8.42
C PHE A 102 3.26 -11.16 7.32
N ALA A 103 3.51 -11.95 6.28
CA ALA A 103 2.50 -12.27 5.27
C ALA A 103 1.34 -13.06 5.88
N GLN A 104 1.63 -14.00 6.77
CA GLN A 104 0.60 -14.76 7.47
C GLN A 104 -0.29 -13.87 8.34
N LEU A 105 0.26 -12.88 9.04
CA LEU A 105 -0.53 -11.90 9.79
C LEU A 105 -1.42 -11.02 8.89
N LEU A 106 -0.93 -10.64 7.70
CA LEU A 106 -1.75 -9.92 6.71
C LEU A 106 -2.92 -10.79 6.24
N LEU A 107 -2.67 -12.06 5.89
CA LEU A 107 -3.71 -13.01 5.46
C LEU A 107 -4.75 -13.28 6.56
N GLN A 108 -4.32 -13.39 7.82
CA GLN A 108 -5.22 -13.48 8.96
C GLN A 108 -6.13 -12.24 9.09
N GLY A 109 -5.56 -11.05 8.86
CA GLY A 109 -6.32 -9.81 8.78
C GLY A 109 -7.34 -9.78 7.66
N GLU A 110 -6.93 -10.18 6.46
CA GLU A 110 -7.81 -10.28 5.30
C GLU A 110 -8.98 -11.24 5.55
N ALA A 111 -8.73 -12.40 6.17
CA ALA A 111 -9.77 -13.34 6.56
C ALA A 111 -10.73 -12.74 7.60
N ALA A 112 -10.18 -12.14 8.66
CA ALA A 112 -10.98 -11.54 9.73
C ALA A 112 -11.94 -10.45 9.22
N VAL A 113 -11.50 -9.60 8.30
CA VAL A 113 -12.35 -8.56 7.71
C VAL A 113 -13.46 -9.18 6.85
N ARG A 114 -13.13 -10.19 6.02
CA ARG A 114 -14.13 -10.87 5.17
C ARG A 114 -15.18 -11.62 5.99
N GLU A 115 -14.78 -12.25 7.08
CA GLU A 115 -15.69 -12.92 8.03
C GLU A 115 -16.62 -11.93 8.73
N SER A 116 -16.13 -10.73 9.02
CA SER A 116 -16.87 -9.71 9.79
C SER A 116 -17.79 -8.84 8.92
N ALA A 117 -17.51 -8.71 7.62
CA ALA A 117 -18.27 -7.87 6.71
C ALA A 117 -18.32 -8.49 5.31
N ALA A 118 -19.51 -8.93 4.89
CA ALA A 118 -19.72 -9.48 3.54
C ALA A 118 -19.39 -8.47 2.43
N ALA A 119 -19.50 -7.17 2.71
CA ALA A 119 -19.15 -6.07 1.80
C ALA A 119 -17.67 -5.66 1.86
N ALA A 120 -16.80 -6.51 2.43
CA ALA A 120 -15.38 -6.26 2.51
C ALA A 120 -14.69 -6.40 1.16
N VAL A 121 -13.84 -5.43 0.85
CA VAL A 121 -12.91 -5.45 -0.29
C VAL A 121 -11.51 -5.26 0.26
N VAL A 122 -10.66 -6.24 -0.02
CA VAL A 122 -9.24 -6.20 0.33
C VAL A 122 -8.48 -5.54 -0.81
N VAL A 123 -7.56 -4.63 -0.47
CA VAL A 123 -6.65 -4.00 -1.43
C VAL A 123 -5.21 -4.31 -1.03
N ARG A 124 -4.53 -5.14 -1.81
CA ARG A 124 -3.12 -5.50 -1.60
C ARG A 124 -2.23 -4.46 -2.28
N PHE A 125 -1.78 -3.47 -1.52
CA PHE A 125 -0.90 -2.41 -2.04
C PHE A 125 0.55 -2.87 -2.19
N ALA A 126 1.17 -2.45 -3.30
CA ALA A 126 2.61 -2.53 -3.51
C ALA A 126 3.37 -1.49 -2.67
N GLY A 127 4.69 -1.35 -2.89
CA GLY A 127 5.52 -0.42 -2.14
C GLY A 127 5.08 1.04 -2.32
N ILE A 128 4.53 1.65 -1.26
CA ILE A 128 4.02 3.03 -1.33
C ILE A 128 5.19 4.03 -1.31
N TYR A 129 5.24 4.90 -2.32
CA TYR A 129 6.18 6.04 -2.41
C TYR A 129 5.43 7.37 -2.60
N GLY A 130 6.14 8.50 -2.49
CA GLY A 130 5.55 9.83 -2.64
C GLY A 130 6.41 10.92 -2.00
N PRO A 131 5.95 12.18 -1.99
CA PRO A 131 6.75 13.33 -1.54
C PRO A 131 7.35 13.27 -0.12
N VAL A 132 6.81 12.43 0.77
CA VAL A 132 7.31 12.22 2.15
C VAL A 132 7.97 10.84 2.32
N ARG A 133 7.91 9.99 1.28
CA ARG A 133 8.43 8.62 1.27
C ARG A 133 9.56 8.51 0.25
N THR A 134 10.66 9.22 0.55
CA THR A 134 11.79 9.48 -0.34
C THR A 134 12.95 8.49 -0.21
N ARG A 135 12.78 7.39 0.54
CA ARG A 135 13.85 6.42 0.84
C ARG A 135 14.67 5.98 -0.38
N ILE A 136 14.04 5.67 -1.52
CA ILE A 136 14.81 5.24 -2.70
C ILE A 136 15.61 6.41 -3.30
N ILE A 137 15.08 7.64 -3.30
CA ILE A 137 15.81 8.84 -3.72
C ILE A 137 17.01 9.07 -2.80
N GLU A 138 16.83 8.91 -1.49
CA GLU A 138 17.92 9.02 -0.50
C GLU A 138 19.04 8.00 -0.76
N ARG A 139 18.67 6.75 -1.07
CA ARG A 139 19.64 5.70 -1.45
C ARG A 139 20.41 6.06 -2.72
N VAL A 140 19.73 6.64 -3.72
CA VAL A 140 20.40 7.12 -4.95
C VAL A 140 21.39 8.23 -4.64
N ARG A 141 21.01 9.21 -3.80
CA ARG A 141 21.89 10.30 -3.35
C ARG A 141 23.09 9.80 -2.53
N ALA A 142 22.91 8.70 -1.80
CA ALA A 142 23.97 8.05 -1.04
C ALA A 142 24.84 7.11 -1.90
N HIS A 143 24.63 7.05 -3.22
CA HIS A 143 25.33 6.16 -4.15
C HIS A 143 25.26 4.68 -3.76
N GLU A 144 24.17 4.26 -3.10
CA GLU A 144 23.97 2.86 -2.77
C GLU A 144 23.74 2.00 -4.03
N PRO A 145 24.18 0.73 -4.03
CA PRO A 145 23.93 -0.17 -5.14
C PRO A 145 22.44 -0.44 -5.35
N GLY A 146 22.07 -0.59 -6.62
CA GLY A 146 20.73 -1.02 -7.01
C GLY A 146 20.63 -2.53 -7.08
N GLY A 147 19.62 -3.14 -6.44
CA GLY A 147 19.40 -4.59 -6.53
C GLY A 147 18.88 -5.06 -7.89
N ALA A 148 19.15 -6.31 -8.23
CA ALA A 148 18.68 -6.95 -9.48
C ALA A 148 17.20 -7.37 -9.45
N ALA A 149 16.58 -7.40 -8.27
CA ALA A 149 15.21 -7.86 -8.09
C ALA A 149 14.18 -6.86 -8.65
N TYR A 150 13.14 -7.39 -9.28
CA TYR A 150 11.93 -6.66 -9.59
C TYR A 150 11.32 -6.10 -8.31
N THR A 151 10.99 -4.82 -8.38
CA THR A 151 10.26 -4.10 -7.35
C THR A 151 8.96 -3.57 -7.93
N ASN A 152 7.96 -3.48 -7.06
CA ASN A 152 6.62 -3.01 -7.40
C ASN A 152 6.30 -1.85 -6.47
N ARG A 153 5.65 -0.84 -7.00
CA ARG A 153 5.37 0.38 -6.25
C ARG A 153 4.05 0.98 -6.66
N ILE A 154 3.57 1.93 -5.88
CA ILE A 154 2.38 2.70 -6.17
C ILE A 154 2.53 4.06 -5.50
N HIS A 155 2.18 5.13 -6.20
CA HIS A 155 2.26 6.47 -5.63
C HIS A 155 1.21 6.61 -4.53
N ARG A 156 1.52 7.35 -3.44
CA ARG A 156 0.60 7.50 -2.30
C ARG A 156 -0.76 8.11 -2.73
N ASP A 157 -0.73 8.97 -3.75
CA ASP A 157 -1.93 9.67 -4.22
C ASP A 157 -2.79 8.70 -5.05
N ASP A 158 -2.17 7.78 -5.80
CA ASP A 158 -2.87 6.63 -6.39
C ASP A 158 -3.40 5.67 -5.32
N CYS A 159 -2.73 5.47 -4.18
CA CYS A 159 -3.34 4.70 -3.09
C CYS A 159 -4.67 5.32 -2.63
N ALA A 160 -4.71 6.64 -2.47
CA ALA A 160 -5.93 7.35 -2.13
C ALA A 160 -6.98 7.27 -3.25
N GLY A 161 -6.55 7.42 -4.51
CA GLY A 161 -7.38 7.27 -5.70
C GLY A 161 -8.04 5.89 -5.78
N VAL A 162 -7.26 4.82 -5.60
CA VAL A 162 -7.76 3.44 -5.61
C VAL A 162 -8.79 3.23 -4.51
N LEU A 163 -8.54 3.70 -3.30
CA LEU A 163 -9.51 3.59 -2.21
C LEU A 163 -10.79 4.39 -2.51
N HIS A 164 -10.66 5.59 -3.07
CA HIS A 164 -11.79 6.41 -3.46
C HIS A 164 -12.64 5.75 -4.56
N HIS A 165 -11.99 5.24 -5.60
CA HIS A 165 -12.61 4.49 -6.69
C HIS A 165 -13.36 3.27 -6.18
N LEU A 166 -12.67 2.42 -5.41
CA LEU A 166 -13.24 1.19 -4.87
C LEU A 166 -14.29 1.45 -3.80
N LEU A 167 -14.35 2.63 -3.18
CA LEU A 167 -15.46 3.01 -2.30
C LEU A 167 -16.76 3.33 -3.07
N ARG A 168 -16.65 3.72 -4.35
CA ARG A 168 -17.74 4.21 -5.18
C ARG A 168 -18.18 3.24 -6.28
N LEU A 169 -17.31 2.30 -6.65
CA LEU A 169 -17.59 1.28 -7.66
C LEU A 169 -18.88 0.52 -7.34
N GLU A 170 -19.81 0.32 -8.27
CA GLU A 170 -21.11 -0.27 -7.90
C GLU A 170 -20.98 -1.69 -7.34
N ARG A 171 -20.22 -2.54 -8.04
CA ARG A 171 -20.02 -3.96 -7.71
C ARG A 171 -18.52 -4.31 -7.72
N PRO A 172 -17.77 -3.94 -6.67
CA PRO A 172 -16.36 -4.30 -6.57
C PRO A 172 -16.21 -5.81 -6.37
N LEU A 173 -15.12 -6.35 -6.89
CA LEU A 173 -14.66 -7.69 -6.53
C LEU A 173 -14.09 -7.67 -5.10
N PRO A 174 -14.03 -8.81 -4.40
CA PRO A 174 -13.60 -8.85 -2.99
C PRO A 174 -12.09 -8.58 -2.79
N LEU A 175 -11.30 -8.60 -3.86
CA LEU A 175 -9.84 -8.45 -3.79
C LEU A 175 -9.29 -7.72 -5.02
N TYR A 176 -8.43 -6.74 -4.77
CA TYR A 176 -7.65 -6.02 -5.78
C TYR A 176 -6.18 -5.97 -5.40
N LEU A 177 -5.30 -6.19 -6.37
CA LEU A 177 -3.89 -5.87 -6.31
C LEU A 177 -3.70 -4.43 -6.82
N ALA A 178 -3.01 -3.60 -6.04
CA ALA A 178 -2.77 -2.21 -6.39
C ALA A 178 -1.27 -1.91 -6.49
N ALA A 179 -0.79 -1.84 -7.73
CA ALA A 179 0.56 -1.44 -8.14
C ALA A 179 0.45 -0.52 -9.37
N ASP A 180 1.46 0.33 -9.59
CA ASP A 180 1.66 0.99 -10.87
C ASP A 180 1.88 -0.05 -11.99
N SER A 181 1.84 0.41 -13.25
CA SER A 181 1.84 -0.46 -14.43
C SER A 181 3.25 -0.87 -14.90
N GLU A 182 4.31 -0.41 -14.22
CA GLU A 182 5.71 -0.69 -14.61
C GLU A 182 6.52 -1.31 -13.44
N PRO A 183 6.31 -2.62 -13.14
CA PRO A 183 7.26 -3.40 -12.36
C PRO A 183 8.66 -3.31 -12.98
N ALA A 184 9.65 -2.95 -12.18
CA ALA A 184 11.00 -2.69 -12.68
C ALA A 184 12.05 -3.18 -11.68
N LYS A 185 13.19 -3.65 -12.21
CA LYS A 185 14.37 -3.98 -11.39
C LYS A 185 14.78 -2.76 -10.58
N GLN A 186 15.16 -2.95 -9.32
CA GLN A 186 15.54 -1.82 -8.45
C GLN A 186 16.69 -1.00 -9.03
N CYS A 187 17.68 -1.64 -9.65
CA CYS A 187 18.77 -0.99 -10.35
C CYS A 187 18.30 -0.06 -11.49
N ALA A 188 17.32 -0.49 -12.29
CA ALA A 188 16.76 0.32 -13.37
C ALA A 188 16.05 1.58 -12.86
N VAL A 189 15.27 1.45 -11.78
CA VAL A 189 14.59 2.59 -11.14
C VAL A 189 15.61 3.58 -10.58
N MET A 190 16.61 3.08 -9.85
CA MET A 190 17.65 3.91 -9.25
C MET A 190 18.53 4.58 -10.30
N GLY A 191 18.89 3.89 -11.38
CA GLY A 191 19.64 4.45 -12.51
C GLY A 191 18.88 5.58 -13.21
N TRP A 192 17.59 5.38 -13.48
CA TRP A 192 16.75 6.43 -14.06
C TRP A 192 16.62 7.68 -13.18
N MET A 193 16.57 7.51 -11.85
CA MET A 193 16.58 8.64 -10.92
C MET A 193 17.94 9.32 -10.85
N ALA A 194 19.03 8.56 -10.87
CA ALA A 194 20.40 9.09 -10.84
C ALA A 194 20.65 10.02 -12.04
N GLU A 195 20.26 9.58 -13.24
CA GLU A 195 20.33 10.37 -14.47
C GLU A 195 19.64 11.74 -14.31
N ARG A 196 18.42 11.76 -13.77
CA ARG A 196 17.63 12.99 -13.56
C ARG A 196 18.15 13.90 -12.46
N LEU A 197 18.91 13.34 -11.53
CA LEU A 197 19.55 14.10 -10.46
C LEU A 197 20.97 14.55 -10.84
N GLY A 198 21.47 14.21 -12.03
CA GLY A 198 22.86 14.48 -12.42
C GLY A 198 23.88 13.71 -11.58
N LEU A 199 23.50 12.54 -11.06
CA LEU A 199 24.35 11.69 -10.21
C LEU A 199 24.91 10.52 -11.03
N PRO A 200 26.08 9.97 -10.64
CA PRO A 200 26.60 8.74 -11.21
C PRO A 200 25.60 7.59 -11.11
N ALA A 201 25.59 6.72 -12.12
CA ALA A 201 24.78 5.51 -12.11
C ALA A 201 25.13 4.64 -10.88
N PRO A 202 24.13 4.03 -10.21
CA PRO A 202 24.37 3.16 -9.08
C PRO A 202 25.14 1.91 -9.53
N SER A 203 26.05 1.44 -8.67
CA SER A 203 26.71 0.15 -8.87
C SER A 203 25.67 -0.98 -8.89
N GLY A 204 25.88 -2.00 -9.75
CA GLY A 204 24.92 -3.08 -9.96
C GLY A 204 23.81 -2.79 -10.98
N ALA A 205 23.92 -1.71 -11.77
CA ALA A 205 23.07 -1.49 -12.95
C ALA A 205 23.10 -2.68 -13.92
N ASP A 206 24.26 -3.35 -14.05
CA ASP A 206 24.49 -4.55 -14.88
C ASP A 206 24.18 -5.87 -14.18
N ALA A 207 23.47 -5.85 -13.04
CA ALA A 207 23.14 -7.09 -12.35
C ALA A 207 22.29 -7.98 -13.28
N GLY A 208 22.88 -9.12 -13.67
CA GLY A 208 22.57 -9.89 -14.89
C GLY A 208 21.13 -10.35 -15.09
N ASP A 209 20.95 -11.30 -16.02
CA ASP A 209 19.62 -11.69 -16.52
C ASP A 209 18.79 -12.53 -15.52
N ALA A 210 19.32 -12.76 -14.30
CA ALA A 210 18.59 -13.44 -13.24
C ALA A 210 17.32 -12.65 -12.88
N SER A 211 16.17 -13.26 -13.16
CA SER A 211 14.86 -12.74 -12.78
C SER A 211 14.64 -12.99 -11.28
N LEU A 212 14.81 -11.94 -10.46
CA LEU A 212 14.59 -11.98 -9.01
C LEU A 212 13.37 -11.14 -8.62
N GLY A 213 12.77 -11.43 -7.47
CA GLY A 213 11.58 -10.74 -6.97
C GLY A 213 10.30 -11.20 -7.69
N LYS A 214 9.28 -10.34 -7.76
CA LYS A 214 8.02 -10.62 -8.46
C LYS A 214 7.52 -9.39 -9.18
N ARG A 215 6.62 -9.57 -10.14
CA ARG A 215 5.99 -8.49 -10.91
C ARG A 215 4.50 -8.49 -10.64
N CYS A 216 4.00 -7.42 -10.04
CA CYS A 216 2.60 -7.28 -9.70
C CYS A 216 1.80 -6.82 -10.92
N ARG A 217 0.73 -7.55 -11.27
CA ARG A 217 -0.18 -7.22 -12.36
C ARG A 217 -1.42 -6.52 -11.80
N ASN A 218 -1.69 -5.30 -12.26
CA ASN A 218 -2.83 -4.46 -11.82
C ASN A 218 -4.06 -4.57 -12.74
N ALA A 219 -4.13 -5.59 -13.60
CA ALA A 219 -5.12 -5.70 -14.67
C ALA A 219 -6.57 -5.64 -14.16
N ARG A 220 -6.88 -6.24 -13.01
CA ARG A 220 -8.22 -6.19 -12.42
C ARG A 220 -8.61 -4.78 -11.97
N LEU A 221 -7.66 -4.04 -11.40
CA LEU A 221 -7.89 -2.66 -10.98
C LEU A 221 -8.14 -1.75 -12.18
N VAL A 222 -7.33 -1.87 -13.23
CA VAL A 222 -7.53 -1.13 -14.50
C VAL A 222 -8.87 -1.51 -15.14
N ALA A 223 -9.21 -2.80 -15.22
CA ALA A 223 -10.48 -3.28 -15.76
C ALA A 223 -11.70 -2.81 -14.95
N SER A 224 -11.52 -2.38 -13.69
CA SER A 224 -12.58 -1.77 -12.90
C SER A 224 -12.84 -0.30 -13.24
N GLY A 225 -12.09 0.28 -14.17
CA GLY A 225 -12.18 1.68 -14.59
C GLY A 225 -11.29 2.63 -13.78
N TYR A 226 -10.33 2.13 -13.00
CA TYR A 226 -9.37 3.00 -12.31
C TYR A 226 -8.32 3.52 -13.29
N GLU A 227 -8.14 4.84 -13.32
CA GLU A 227 -7.10 5.52 -14.11
C GLU A 227 -5.99 6.01 -13.16
N PHE A 228 -4.75 5.62 -13.44
CA PHE A 228 -3.59 6.02 -12.63
C PHE A 228 -3.17 7.46 -12.94
N GLU A 229 -2.98 8.26 -11.89
CA GLU A 229 -2.30 9.56 -12.02
C GLU A 229 -0.81 9.35 -12.28
N TYR A 230 -0.22 8.32 -11.66
CA TYR A 230 1.18 7.93 -11.82
C TYR A 230 1.26 6.48 -12.34
N PRO A 231 1.10 6.27 -13.67
CA PRO A 231 1.03 4.94 -14.26
C PRO A 231 2.36 4.18 -14.18
N SER A 232 3.48 4.86 -13.98
CA SER A 232 4.78 4.25 -13.72
C SER A 232 5.58 5.02 -12.65
N PHE A 233 6.74 4.46 -12.33
CA PHE A 233 7.71 5.13 -11.45
C PHE A 233 8.25 6.44 -12.05
N ARG A 234 8.17 6.61 -13.37
CA ARG A 234 8.74 7.75 -14.08
C ARG A 234 7.93 9.01 -13.83
N GLU A 235 6.60 8.94 -13.92
CA GLU A 235 5.74 10.07 -13.62
C GLU A 235 5.84 10.43 -12.13
N GLY A 236 5.74 9.44 -11.23
CA GLY A 236 5.70 9.74 -9.80
C GLY A 236 7.05 10.21 -9.23
N TYR A 237 8.16 9.52 -9.51
CA TYR A 237 9.46 10.03 -9.08
C TYR A 237 9.85 11.29 -9.84
N GLY A 238 9.44 11.43 -11.10
CA GLY A 238 9.64 12.67 -11.88
C GLY A 238 9.00 13.88 -11.21
N ALA A 239 7.74 13.76 -10.77
CA ALA A 239 7.04 14.82 -10.05
C ALA A 239 7.75 15.19 -8.73
N ILE A 240 8.22 14.20 -7.98
CA ILE A 240 8.95 14.42 -6.73
C ILE A 240 10.29 15.13 -7.00
N ILE A 241 11.08 14.63 -7.95
CA ILE A 241 12.38 15.21 -8.30
C ILE A 241 12.21 16.66 -8.79
N ALA A 242 11.23 16.92 -9.66
CA ALA A 242 10.94 18.27 -10.13
C ALA A 242 10.56 19.22 -8.99
N ALA A 243 9.78 18.76 -8.01
CA ALA A 243 9.44 19.54 -6.82
C ALA A 243 10.65 19.79 -5.90
N MET A 244 11.58 18.84 -5.80
CA MET A 244 12.83 19.01 -5.04
C MET A 244 13.75 20.05 -5.69
N VAL A 245 13.93 20.00 -7.02
CA VAL A 245 14.76 20.96 -7.76
C VAL A 245 14.21 22.38 -7.63
N ARG A 246 12.89 22.57 -7.77
CA ARG A 246 12.25 23.89 -7.59
C ARG A 246 12.39 24.50 -6.19
N ARG A 247 12.67 23.68 -5.17
CA ARG A 247 12.88 24.17 -3.79
C ARG A 247 14.35 24.50 -3.50
N ALA A 248 15.27 24.05 -4.35
CA ALA A 248 16.70 24.21 -4.18
C ALA A 248 17.28 25.38 -5.00
N GLY A 249 16.54 25.89 -5.99
CA GLY A 249 16.82 27.15 -6.69
C GLY A 249 15.96 28.27 -6.18
#